data_AF-A0A069PW45-F1
#
_entry.id   AF-A0A069PW45-F1
#
_cell.length_a   1.000
_cell.length_b   1.000
_cell.length_c   1.000
_cell.angle_alpha   90.00
_cell.angle_beta   90.00
_cell.angle_gamma   90.00
#
_symmetry.space_group_name_H-M   'P 1'
#
loop_
_entity.id
_entity.type
_entity.pdbx_description
1 polymer ?
#
loop_
_entity_poly.entity_id
_entity_poly.type
_entity_poly.pdbx_seq_one_letter_code
_entity_poly.pdbx_strand_id
1 'polypeptide(L)'
;MAIPLHTFEPTGDPIVDDFNFFRVGANDFSYDGWFTANAHVLLHTGEEIIRDAEPYTRGDGPNCWGIYVLISNNEIAYVGRAMRIYERLMAHQRSGKVFDRYWCVGGIPYDWLGSVEDHYVRRLKPYLNAMKTSGNIILERIAKKALSEAA
;
A
#
# COMPACT_ATOMS: atom_id res chain seq x y z
N MET A 1 14.55 14.68 5.35
CA MET A 1 15.05 13.34 4.94
C MET A 1 14.55 13.14 3.53
N ALA A 2 15.43 12.83 2.57
CA ALA A 2 15.03 12.59 1.19
C ALA A 2 14.09 11.38 1.18
N ILE A 3 12.90 11.52 0.60
CA ILE A 3 11.96 10.41 0.41
C ILE A 3 12.66 9.46 -0.58
N PRO A 4 12.95 8.24 -0.18
CA PRO A 4 13.70 7.35 -1.04
C PRO A 4 12.87 6.97 -2.28
N LEU A 5 13.54 7.11 -3.43
CA LEU A 5 12.99 7.25 -4.78
C LEU A 5 12.68 5.90 -5.42
N HIS A 6 11.82 5.09 -4.80
CA HIS A 6 11.18 3.96 -5.48
C HIS A 6 9.69 4.23 -5.77
N THR A 7 9.19 5.39 -5.33
CA THR A 7 7.82 5.90 -5.56
C THR A 7 7.73 7.04 -6.56
N PHE A 8 8.89 7.59 -6.93
CA PHE A 8 9.04 8.63 -7.92
C PHE A 8 10.39 8.32 -8.57
N GLU A 9 10.42 7.57 -9.67
CA GLU A 9 11.53 7.88 -10.58
C GLU A 9 11.27 9.33 -10.99
N PRO A 10 12.15 10.30 -10.66
CA PRO A 10 12.08 11.57 -11.31
C PRO A 10 12.21 11.20 -12.77
N THR A 11 11.21 11.53 -13.56
CA THR A 11 11.25 11.24 -14.99
C THR A 11 12.44 11.95 -15.68
N GLY A 12 13.19 12.75 -14.92
CA GLY A 12 14.15 13.75 -15.37
C GLY A 12 13.44 15.03 -15.78
N ASP A 13 12.10 15.05 -15.70
CA ASP A 13 11.28 16.19 -16.08
C ASP A 13 10.77 16.92 -14.82
N PRO A 14 11.36 18.08 -14.47
CA PRO A 14 10.93 18.87 -13.33
C PRO A 14 9.46 19.31 -13.43
N ILE A 15 8.89 19.32 -14.64
CA ILE A 15 7.46 19.57 -14.86
C ILE A 15 6.67 18.38 -14.32
N VAL A 16 6.92 17.14 -14.76
CA VAL A 16 6.17 15.96 -14.28
C VAL A 16 6.33 15.75 -12.77
N ASP A 17 7.52 16.02 -12.25
CA ASP A 17 7.86 15.86 -10.84
C ASP A 17 7.15 16.93 -9.97
N ASP A 18 7.03 18.19 -10.43
CA ASP A 18 6.21 19.23 -9.76
C ASP A 18 4.70 19.05 -10.01
N PHE A 19 4.30 18.50 -11.16
CA PHE A 19 2.91 18.28 -11.53
C PHE A 19 2.25 17.13 -10.77
N ASN A 20 3.00 16.12 -10.32
CA ASN A 20 2.53 15.09 -9.39
C ASN A 20 2.13 15.65 -8.02
N PHE A 21 2.68 16.80 -7.63
CA PHE A 21 2.43 17.41 -6.31
C PHE A 21 1.35 18.52 -6.35
N PHE A 22 1.17 19.22 -7.48
CA PHE A 22 0.31 20.42 -7.55
C PHE A 22 -0.96 20.32 -8.42
N ARG A 23 -1.15 19.29 -9.26
CA ARG A 23 -2.27 19.27 -10.24
C ARG A 23 -3.57 18.58 -9.81
N VAL A 24 -3.81 18.48 -8.50
CA VAL A 24 -5.11 18.04 -7.92
C VAL A 24 -6.25 19.06 -8.18
N GLY A 25 -6.01 20.13 -8.96
CA GLY A 25 -6.98 21.19 -9.26
C GLY A 25 -7.34 21.42 -10.73
N ALA A 26 -6.90 20.59 -11.68
CA ALA A 26 -7.27 20.75 -13.10
C ALA A 26 -8.36 19.74 -13.50
N ASN A 27 -9.53 20.26 -13.90
CA ASN A 27 -10.78 19.54 -14.20
C ASN A 27 -10.74 18.53 -15.37
N ASP A 28 -9.57 18.09 -15.83
CA ASP A 28 -9.42 17.24 -17.03
C ASP A 28 -8.53 15.99 -16.82
N PHE A 29 -8.26 15.61 -15.57
CA PHE A 29 -7.57 14.34 -15.30
C PHE A 29 -8.57 13.19 -15.45
N SER A 30 -8.66 12.59 -16.64
CA SER A 30 -9.34 11.31 -16.78
C SER A 30 -8.51 10.25 -16.07
N TYR A 31 -9.16 9.39 -15.28
CA TYR A 31 -8.50 8.27 -14.62
C TYR A 31 -7.70 7.41 -15.61
N ASP A 32 -8.22 7.27 -16.84
CA ASP A 32 -7.57 6.54 -17.94
C ASP A 32 -6.19 7.09 -18.30
N GLY A 33 -6.01 8.42 -18.24
CA GLY A 33 -4.72 9.06 -18.49
C GLY A 33 -3.68 8.67 -17.43
N TRP A 34 -4.08 8.64 -16.16
CA TRP A 34 -3.20 8.19 -15.08
C TRP A 34 -2.74 6.74 -15.30
N PHE A 35 -3.70 5.84 -15.54
CA PHE A 35 -3.40 4.41 -15.70
C PHE A 35 -2.55 4.14 -16.93
N THR A 36 -2.83 4.81 -18.05
CA THR A 36 -2.02 4.65 -19.26
C THR A 36 -0.56 5.06 -19.01
N ALA A 37 -0.34 6.16 -18.27
CA ALA A 37 1.01 6.63 -17.95
C ALA A 37 1.71 5.77 -16.88
N ASN A 38 0.97 5.21 -15.92
CA ASN A 38 1.52 4.56 -14.73
C ASN A 38 1.27 3.04 -14.67
N ALA A 39 0.78 2.43 -15.76
CA ALA A 39 0.50 0.99 -15.80
C ALA A 39 1.72 0.14 -15.42
N HIS A 40 2.92 0.58 -15.81
CA HIS A 40 4.18 -0.09 -15.49
C HIS A 40 4.38 -0.28 -13.97
N VAL A 41 3.93 0.67 -13.16
CA VAL A 41 4.00 0.63 -11.69
C VAL A 41 3.10 -0.47 -11.11
N LEU A 42 2.08 -0.92 -11.83
CA LEU A 42 1.19 -2.00 -11.40
C LEU A 42 1.72 -3.39 -11.78
N LEU A 43 2.80 -3.46 -12.56
CA LEU A 43 3.33 -4.71 -13.10
C LEU A 43 4.44 -5.32 -12.24
N HIS A 44 4.90 -4.64 -11.19
CA HIS A 44 5.99 -5.12 -10.33
C HIS A 44 5.76 -6.53 -9.81
N THR A 45 6.73 -7.42 -10.00
CA THR A 45 6.71 -8.79 -9.45
C THR A 45 7.02 -8.79 -7.97
N GLY A 46 6.74 -9.91 -7.30
CA GLY A 46 7.09 -10.03 -5.88
C GLY A 46 8.60 -9.94 -5.66
N GLU A 47 9.37 -10.51 -6.59
CA GLU A 47 10.85 -10.46 -6.58
C GLU A 47 11.36 -9.03 -6.73
N GLU A 48 10.79 -8.25 -7.65
CA GLU A 48 11.15 -6.84 -7.83
C GLU A 48 10.80 -6.01 -6.59
N ILE A 49 9.60 -6.20 -6.03
CA ILE A 49 9.19 -5.53 -4.79
C ILE A 49 10.15 -5.85 -3.64
N ILE A 50 10.54 -7.11 -3.48
CA ILE A 50 11.47 -7.53 -2.42
C ILE A 50 12.88 -6.98 -2.65
N ARG A 51 13.35 -6.96 -3.90
CA ARG A 51 14.66 -6.41 -4.28
C ARG A 51 14.73 -4.90 -4.01
N ASP A 52 13.66 -4.20 -4.37
CA ASP A 52 13.58 -2.72 -4.31
C ASP A 52 12.99 -2.22 -2.98
N ALA A 53 12.73 -3.11 -2.02
CA ALA A 53 12.25 -2.77 -0.70
C ALA A 53 13.33 -2.16 0.18
N GLU A 54 12.91 -1.19 0.99
CA GLU A 54 13.80 -0.41 1.83
C GLU A 54 13.74 -0.81 3.30
N PRO A 55 14.86 -0.74 4.04
CA PRO A 55 14.87 -0.88 5.49
C PRO A 55 13.90 0.08 6.18
N TYR A 56 13.04 -0.44 7.05
CA TYR A 56 12.19 0.41 7.87
C TYR A 56 12.96 0.93 9.09
N THR A 57 13.07 2.25 9.21
CA THR A 57 13.51 2.91 10.44
C THR A 57 12.30 3.49 11.17
N ARG A 58 12.26 3.36 12.50
CA ARG A 58 11.16 3.88 13.32
C ARG A 58 10.98 5.37 13.08
N GLY A 59 9.77 5.76 12.69
CA GLY A 59 9.45 7.17 12.45
C GLY A 59 9.90 7.67 11.07
N ASP A 60 10.14 6.77 10.13
CA ASP A 60 10.43 7.09 8.74
C ASP A 60 9.35 6.56 7.78
N GLY A 61 9.32 7.11 6.56
CA GLY A 61 8.49 6.66 5.45
C GLY A 61 7.79 7.79 4.69
N PRO A 62 7.19 7.49 3.53
CA PRO A 62 6.58 8.51 2.67
C PRO A 62 5.33 9.13 3.30
N ASN A 63 5.22 10.45 3.23
CA ASN A 63 4.03 11.21 3.65
C ASN A 63 3.08 11.47 2.47
N CYS A 64 2.72 10.42 1.74
CA CYS A 64 1.79 10.46 0.61
C CYS A 64 0.72 9.38 0.73
N TRP A 65 -0.34 9.49 -0.07
CA TRP A 65 -1.31 8.41 -0.25
C TRP A 65 -0.78 7.37 -1.24
N GLY A 66 -1.23 6.13 -1.13
CA GLY A 66 -0.78 5.07 -2.02
C GLY A 66 -0.94 3.66 -1.46
N ILE A 67 -0.26 2.73 -2.11
CA ILE A 67 -0.08 1.34 -1.66
C ILE A 67 1.26 1.22 -0.95
N TYR A 68 1.30 0.41 0.11
CA TYR A 68 2.52 -0.04 0.75
C TYR A 68 2.49 -1.55 0.92
N VAL A 69 3.69 -2.12 0.91
CA VAL A 69 3.96 -3.53 1.09
C VAL A 69 4.95 -3.65 2.25
N LEU A 70 4.64 -4.51 3.21
CA LEU A 70 5.55 -4.84 4.31
C LEU A 70 6.27 -6.14 3.96
N ILE A 71 7.59 -6.14 4.13
CA ILE A 71 8.45 -7.29 3.90
C ILE A 71 9.03 -7.74 5.23
N SER A 72 9.03 -9.06 5.46
CA SER A 72 9.60 -9.70 6.64
C SER A 72 10.40 -10.93 6.21
N ASN A 73 11.66 -11.05 6.62
CA ASN A 73 12.53 -12.17 6.28
C ASN A 73 12.57 -12.50 4.78
N ASN A 74 12.63 -11.46 3.94
CA ASN A 74 12.63 -11.59 2.47
C ASN A 74 11.35 -12.20 1.87
N GLU A 75 10.23 -12.08 2.58
CA GLU A 75 8.90 -12.48 2.12
C GLU A 75 7.91 -11.31 2.22
N ILE A 76 6.97 -11.23 1.27
CA ILE A 76 5.91 -10.22 1.29
C ILE A 76 4.87 -10.59 2.35
N ALA A 77 4.90 -9.85 3.46
CA ALA A 77 4.08 -10.13 4.62
C ALA A 77 2.68 -9.52 4.53
N TYR A 78 2.59 -8.28 4.04
CA TYR A 78 1.35 -7.53 4.03
C TYR A 78 1.30 -6.54 2.87
N VAL A 79 0.12 -6.34 2.29
CA VAL A 79 -0.16 -5.24 1.36
C VAL A 79 -1.28 -4.40 1.95
N GLY A 80 -1.18 -3.08 1.87
CA GLY A 80 -2.31 -2.23 2.18
C GLY A 80 -2.26 -0.86 1.52
N ARG A 81 -3.36 -0.12 1.66
CA ARG A 81 -3.46 1.29 1.24
C ARG A 81 -3.45 2.26 2.41
N ALA A 82 -3.04 3.50 2.14
CA ALA A 82 -3.03 4.58 3.12
C ALA A 82 -3.25 5.94 2.46
N MET A 83 -3.83 6.89 3.20
CA MET A 83 -3.76 8.31 2.86
C MET A 83 -2.41 8.94 3.22
N ARG A 84 -1.76 8.37 4.23
CA ARG A 84 -0.42 8.73 4.70
C ARG A 84 0.30 7.44 5.06
N ILE A 85 1.17 6.97 4.16
CA ILE A 85 1.88 5.70 4.32
C ILE A 85 2.70 5.69 5.61
N TYR A 86 3.44 6.76 5.87
CA TYR A 86 4.18 7.00 7.11
C TYR A 86 3.38 6.68 8.39
N GLU A 87 2.18 7.25 8.52
CA GLU A 87 1.33 7.04 9.70
C GLU A 87 0.90 5.57 9.84
N ARG A 88 0.69 4.87 8.72
CA ARG A 88 0.34 3.45 8.73
C ARG A 88 1.51 2.54 9.05
N LEU A 89 2.72 2.83 8.58
CA LEU A 89 3.92 2.09 8.96
C LEU A 89 4.16 2.18 10.47
N MET A 90 4.06 3.38 11.04
CA MET A 90 4.12 3.58 12.49
C MET A 90 3.03 2.82 13.24
N ALA A 91 1.78 2.85 12.75
CA ALA A 91 0.68 2.13 13.38
C ALA A 91 0.90 0.62 13.42
N HIS A 92 1.42 0.03 12.34
CA HIS A 92 1.76 -1.39 12.28
C HIS A 92 2.83 -1.76 13.29
N GLN A 93 3.89 -0.94 13.37
CA GLN A 93 4.94 -1.13 14.37
C GLN A 93 4.38 -1.08 15.80
N ARG A 94 3.53 -0.10 16.11
CA ARG A 94 2.87 0.02 17.43
C ARG A 94 1.95 -1.16 17.75
N SER A 95 1.30 -1.73 16.73
CA SER A 95 0.45 -2.93 16.89
C SER A 95 1.22 -4.25 16.99
N GLY A 96 2.55 -4.23 16.88
CA GLY A 96 3.39 -5.42 16.95
C GLY A 96 3.42 -6.25 15.67
N LYS A 97 3.05 -5.68 14.51
CA LYS A 97 3.29 -6.36 13.23
C LYS A 97 4.80 -6.43 12.98
N VAL A 98 5.28 -7.61 12.65
CA VAL A 98 6.69 -7.87 12.36
C VAL A 98 6.95 -7.62 10.88
N PHE A 99 7.85 -6.68 10.59
CA PHE A 99 8.42 -6.41 9.27
C PHE A 99 9.78 -5.71 9.43
N ASP A 100 10.69 -5.93 8.49
CA ASP A 100 12.04 -5.33 8.46
C ASP A 100 12.20 -4.30 7.34
N ARG A 101 11.42 -4.47 6.27
CA ARG A 101 11.48 -3.61 5.09
C ARG A 101 10.09 -3.22 4.62
N TYR A 102 10.02 -2.18 3.81
CA TYR A 102 8.80 -1.76 3.16
C TYR A 102 9.07 -1.35 1.71
N TRP A 103 8.04 -1.46 0.89
CA TRP A 103 8.01 -0.92 -0.46
C TRP A 103 6.68 -0.18 -0.64
N CYS A 104 6.61 0.80 -1.52
CA CYS A 104 5.40 1.58 -1.70
C CYS A 104 5.28 2.18 -3.10
N VAL A 105 4.04 2.55 -3.45
CA VAL A 105 3.68 3.32 -4.65
C VAL A 105 2.77 4.45 -4.22
N GLY A 106 3.21 5.69 -4.47
CA GLY A 106 2.45 6.90 -4.20
C GLY A 106 1.60 7.35 -5.38
N GLY A 107 0.83 8.43 -5.21
CA GLY A 107 0.20 9.16 -6.32
C GLY A 107 -0.99 8.45 -6.99
N ILE A 108 -1.44 7.31 -6.46
CA ILE A 108 -2.60 6.58 -7.00
C ILE A 108 -3.88 7.35 -6.73
N PRO A 109 -4.77 7.54 -7.73
CA PRO A 109 -6.05 8.20 -7.52
C PRO A 109 -6.87 7.57 -6.39
N TYR A 110 -7.46 8.39 -5.53
CA TYR A 110 -8.11 7.95 -4.29
C TYR A 110 -9.16 6.85 -4.51
N ASP A 111 -10.04 7.05 -5.50
CA ASP A 111 -11.13 6.12 -5.83
C ASP A 111 -10.62 4.73 -6.24
N TRP A 112 -9.36 4.64 -6.69
CA TRP A 112 -8.74 3.42 -7.18
C TRP A 112 -7.87 2.71 -6.17
N LEU A 113 -7.52 3.34 -5.04
CA LEU A 113 -6.65 2.74 -4.02
C LEU A 113 -7.14 1.36 -3.58
N GLY A 114 -8.47 1.16 -3.49
CA GLY A 114 -9.03 -0.14 -3.12
C GLY A 114 -8.80 -1.20 -4.19
N SER A 115 -9.08 -0.88 -5.45
CA SER A 115 -8.88 -1.81 -6.57
C SER A 115 -7.41 -2.17 -6.76
N VAL A 116 -6.50 -1.22 -6.57
CA VAL A 116 -5.05 -1.47 -6.66
C VAL A 116 -4.56 -2.33 -5.48
N GLU A 117 -5.02 -2.06 -4.25
CA GLU A 117 -4.76 -2.92 -3.08
C GLU A 117 -5.22 -4.36 -3.36
N ASP A 118 -6.46 -4.53 -3.83
CA ASP A 118 -7.03 -5.85 -4.14
C ASP A 118 -6.27 -6.58 -5.25
N HIS A 119 -5.76 -5.84 -6.26
CA HIS A 119 -4.93 -6.40 -7.32
C HIS A 119 -3.65 -7.00 -6.73
N TYR A 120 -2.91 -6.22 -5.93
CA TYR A 120 -1.68 -6.67 -5.30
C TYR A 120 -1.91 -7.82 -4.32
N VAL A 121 -2.95 -7.76 -3.48
CA VAL A 121 -3.27 -8.84 -2.53
C VAL A 121 -3.58 -10.14 -3.27
N ARG A 122 -4.36 -10.11 -4.35
CA ARG A 122 -4.69 -11.31 -5.14
C ARG A 122 -3.47 -11.90 -5.83
N ARG A 123 -2.60 -11.04 -6.37
CA ARG A 123 -1.40 -11.43 -7.11
C ARG A 123 -0.30 -11.96 -6.19
N LEU A 124 0.00 -11.25 -5.10
CA LEU A 124 1.14 -11.52 -4.21
C LEU A 124 0.80 -12.48 -3.07
N LYS A 125 -0.49 -12.63 -2.73
CA LYS A 125 -1.00 -13.49 -1.64
C LYS A 125 -0.27 -13.32 -0.29
N PRO A 126 -0.07 -12.09 0.22
CA PRO A 126 0.59 -11.83 1.50
C PRO A 126 -0.09 -12.56 2.66
N TYR A 127 0.72 -13.25 3.48
CA TYR A 127 0.19 -14.11 4.55
C TYR A 127 -0.57 -13.35 5.64
N LEU A 128 -0.20 -12.10 5.96
CA LEU A 128 -0.91 -11.30 6.97
C LEU A 128 -2.25 -10.72 6.48
N ASN A 129 -2.48 -10.63 5.17
CA ASN A 129 -3.80 -10.23 4.65
C ASN A 129 -4.80 -11.39 4.75
N ALA A 130 -4.35 -12.64 4.55
CA ALA A 130 -5.21 -13.82 4.69
C ALA A 130 -5.71 -14.00 6.13
N MET A 131 -4.85 -13.74 7.12
CA MET A 131 -5.21 -13.86 8.54
C MET A 131 -6.31 -12.88 8.98
N LYS A 132 -6.40 -11.69 8.39
CA LYS A 132 -7.50 -10.73 8.67
C LYS A 132 -8.86 -11.34 8.32
N THR A 133 -8.93 -12.05 7.20
CA THR A 133 -10.16 -12.70 6.76
C THR A 133 -10.56 -13.81 7.74
N SER A 134 -9.59 -14.64 8.17
CA SER A 134 -9.85 -15.73 9.12
C SER A 134 -10.26 -15.25 10.52
N GLY A 135 -9.62 -14.19 11.04
CA GLY A 135 -9.99 -13.58 12.32
C GLY A 135 -11.41 -13.03 12.32
N ASN A 136 -11.81 -12.34 11.23
CA ASN A 136 -13.18 -11.84 11.07
C ASN A 136 -14.20 -12.98 10.97
N ILE A 137 -13.91 -14.06 10.24
CA ILE A 137 -14.82 -15.22 10.13
C ILE A 137 -15.04 -15.89 11.49
N ILE A 138 -14.00 -16.01 12.32
CA ILE A 138 -14.13 -16.60 13.65
C ILE A 138 -14.96 -15.69 14.56
N LEU A 139 -14.71 -14.38 14.56
CA LEU A 139 -15.48 -13.42 15.35
C LEU A 139 -16.95 -13.33 14.91
N GLU A 140 -17.23 -13.35 13.60
CA GLU A 140 -18.61 -13.39 13.08
C GLU A 140 -19.35 -14.66 13.49
N ARG A 141 -18.67 -15.81 13.50
CA ARG A 141 -19.27 -17.08 13.98
C ARG A 141 -19.59 -17.03 15.47
N ILE A 142 -18.69 -16.47 16.29
CA ILE A 142 -18.91 -16.30 17.73
C ILE A 142 -20.09 -15.33 17.96
N ALA A 143 -20.12 -14.20 17.26
CA ALA A 143 -21.20 -13.21 17.39
C ALA A 143 -22.57 -13.79 16.98
N LYS A 144 -22.64 -14.53 15.88
CA LYS A 144 -23.88 -15.21 15.45
C LYS A 144 -24.36 -16.24 16.46
N LYS A 145 -23.46 -17.02 17.06
CA LYS A 145 -23.79 -18.00 18.10
C LYS A 145 -24.34 -17.32 19.36
N ALA A 146 -23.69 -16.26 19.83
CA ALA A 146 -24.15 -15.51 21.00
C ALA A 146 -25.55 -14.89 20.81
N LEU A 147 -25.86 -14.39 19.60
CA LEU A 147 -27.19 -13.85 19.28
C LEU A 147 -28.28 -14.92 19.22
N SER A 148 -27.98 -16.13 18.75
CA SER A 148 -28.95 -17.23 18.71
C SER A 148 -29.25 -17.85 20.09
N GLU A 149 -28.34 -17.70 21.06
CA GLU A 149 -28.52 -18.19 22.43
C GLU A 149 -29.26 -17.19 23.33
N ALA A 150 -29.36 -15.92 22.89
CA ALA A 150 -30.03 -14.84 23.61
C ALA A 150 -31.49 -14.60 23.18
N ALA A 151 -31.97 -15.34 22.18
CA ALA A 151 -33.35 -15.28 21.65
C ALA A 151 -34.14 -16.52 22.07
#